data_AF-X1SB89-F1
#
_entry.id   AF-X1SB89-F1
#
_cell.length_a   1.000
_cell.length_b   1.000
_cell.length_c   1.000
_cell.angle_alpha   90.00
_cell.angle_beta   90.00
_cell.angle_gamma   90.00
#
_symmetry.space_group_name_H-M   'P 1'
#
loop_
_entity.id
_entity.type
_entity.pdbx_description
1 polymer ?
#
loop_
_entity_poly.entity_id
_entity_poly.type
_entity_poly.pdbx_seq_one_letter_code
_entity_poly.pdbx_strand_id
1 'polypeptide(L)' 'DDLDDYRPGMKAIRELKVRSPLQEAFLTKDDIRLLSKEMDLPTWNKPSNSCLATRIPHGDKITLEKLK' A
#
# COMPACT_ATOMS: atom_id res chain seq x y z
N ASP A 1 -3.21 6.29 10.46
CA ASP A 1 -4.27 6.03 9.49
C ASP A 1 -4.07 7.04 8.37
N ASP A 2 -3.95 6.60 7.12
CA ASP A 2 -3.40 7.43 6.02
C ASP A 2 -4.52 7.99 5.12
N LEU A 3 -5.65 8.36 5.71
CA LEU A 3 -6.84 8.79 4.96
C LEU A 3 -6.78 10.28 4.57
N ASP A 4 -5.91 11.08 5.20
CA ASP A 4 -5.80 12.52 4.96
C ASP A 4 -4.71 12.91 3.93
N ASP A 5 -3.91 11.95 3.45
CA ASP A 5 -2.87 12.21 2.46
C ASP A 5 -3.45 12.26 1.05
N TYR A 6 -2.92 13.16 0.20
CA TYR A 6 -3.30 13.23 -1.21
C TYR A 6 -2.91 11.94 -1.95
N ARG A 7 -3.86 11.01 -2.04
CA ARG A 7 -3.69 9.68 -2.65
C ARG A 7 -4.48 9.56 -3.96
N PRO A 8 -3.88 9.90 -5.11
CA PRO A 8 -4.54 9.74 -6.41
C PRO A 8 -4.97 8.27 -6.67
N GLY A 9 -4.29 7.29 -6.06
CA GLY A 9 -4.71 5.89 -6.10
C GLY A 9 -6.11 5.63 -5.54
N MET A 10 -6.55 6.38 -4.52
CA MET A 10 -7.90 6.24 -3.96
C MET A 10 -8.99 6.71 -4.94
N LYS A 11 -8.65 7.65 -5.82
CA LYS A 11 -9.54 8.07 -6.91
C LYS A 11 -9.63 6.96 -7.96
N ALA A 12 -8.50 6.39 -8.37
CA ALA A 12 -8.46 5.28 -9.32
C ALA A 12 -9.23 4.04 -8.83
N ILE A 13 -9.09 3.68 -7.55
CA ILE A 13 -9.86 2.58 -6.92
C ILE A 13 -11.38 2.82 -7.07
N ARG A 14 -11.84 4.05 -6.82
CA ARG A 14 -13.25 4.43 -6.96
C ARG A 14 -13.73 4.38 -8.40
N GLU A 15 -12.94 4.91 -9.34
CA GLU A 15 -13.26 4.90 -10.78
C GLU A 15 -13.36 3.47 -11.32
N LEU A 16 -12.46 2.59 -10.88
CA LEU A 16 -12.41 1.19 -11.28
C LEU A 16 -13.34 0.27 -10.45
N LYS A 17 -14.09 0.82 -9.49
CA LYS A 17 -14.99 0.08 -8.58
C LYS A 17 -14.30 -1.10 -7.89
N VAL A 18 -13.03 -0.94 -7.53
CA VAL A 18 -12.27 -1.94 -6.77
C VAL A 18 -12.74 -1.93 -5.32
N ARG A 19 -13.02 -3.11 -4.76
CA ARG A 19 -13.38 -3.28 -3.35
C ARG A 19 -12.14 -3.44 -2.48
N SER A 20 -12.22 -2.94 -1.26
CA SER A 20 -11.17 -3.02 -0.25
C SER A 20 -11.71 -3.74 1.00
N PRO A 21 -11.86 -5.08 0.98
CA PRO A 21 -12.60 -5.81 2.03
C PRO A 21 -12.09 -5.56 3.45
N LEU A 22 -10.76 -5.45 3.61
CA LEU A 22 -10.17 -5.18 4.93
C LEU A 22 -10.52 -3.77 5.44
N GLN A 23 -10.57 -2.78 4.55
CA GLN A 23 -10.99 -1.42 4.88
C GLN A 23 -12.50 -1.35 5.15
N GLU A 24 -13.31 -2.06 4.34
CA GLU A 24 -14.76 -2.15 4.51
C GLU A 24 -15.15 -2.85 5.83
N ALA A 25 -14.29 -3.75 6.32
CA ALA A 25 -14.42 -4.40 7.62
C ALA A 25 -13.82 -3.59 8.79
N PHE A 26 -13.36 -2.36 8.55
CA PHE A 26 -12.72 -1.48 9.55
C PHE A 26 -11.49 -2.09 10.23
N LEU A 27 -10.78 -3.01 9.56
CA LEU A 27 -9.56 -3.60 10.11
C LEU A 27 -8.39 -2.63 10.02
N THR A 28 -7.77 -2.37 11.16
CA THR A 28 -6.55 -1.58 11.25
C THR A 28 -5.33 -2.41 10.84
N LYS A 29 -4.17 -1.75 10.67
CA LYS A 29 -2.91 -2.45 10.39
C LYS A 29 -2.56 -3.46 11.49
N ASP A 30 -2.86 -3.14 12.75
CA ASP A 30 -2.50 -4.01 13.87
C ASP A 30 -3.45 -5.22 13.95
N ASP A 31 -4.74 -5.04 13.65
CA ASP A 31 -5.68 -6.15 13.52
C ASP A 31 -5.23 -7.14 12.43
N ILE A 32 -4.84 -6.62 11.27
CA ILE A 32 -4.38 -7.45 10.15
C ILE A 32 -3.12 -8.23 10.54
N ARG A 33 -2.17 -7.62 11.26
CA ARG A 33 -0.95 -8.30 11.74
C ARG A 33 -1.26 -9.40 12.74
N LEU A 34 -2.17 -9.14 13.69
CA LEU A 34 -2.57 -10.12 14.69
C LEU A 34 -3.25 -11.33 14.03
N LEU A 35 -4.26 -11.09 13.19
CA LEU A 35 -4.96 -12.14 12.46
C LEU A 35 -4.02 -12.94 11.54
N SER A 36 -3.11 -12.25 10.84
CA SER A 36 -2.11 -12.92 10.01
C SER A 36 -1.18 -13.83 10.82
N LYS A 37 -0.84 -13.42 12.05
CA LYS A 37 0.01 -14.20 12.95
C LYS A 37 -0.74 -15.43 13.49
N GLU A 38 -2.01 -15.29 13.86
CA GLU A 38 -2.87 -16.40 14.30
C GLU A 38 -3.09 -17.45 13.19
N MET A 39 -3.04 -17.02 11.93
CA MET A 39 -3.11 -17.90 10.75
C MET A 39 -1.75 -18.43 10.28
N ASP A 40 -0.68 -18.25 11.07
CA ASP A 40 0.70 -18.65 10.74
C ASP A 40 1.23 -18.11 9.39
N LEU A 41 0.76 -16.93 8.96
CA LEU A 41 1.23 -16.31 7.72
C LEU A 41 2.64 -15.72 7.93
N PRO A 42 3.66 -16.10 7.13
CA PRO A 42 5.05 -15.68 7.34
C PRO A 42 5.26 -14.17 7.12
N THR A 43 4.28 -13.49 6.52
CA THR A 43 4.32 -12.06 6.21
C THR A 43 3.73 -11.18 7.30
N TRP A 44 3.23 -11.74 8.41
CA TRP A 44 2.50 -11.00 9.44
C TRP A 44 3.28 -9.78 9.99
N ASN A 45 4.61 -9.84 10.03
CA ASN A 45 5.47 -8.75 10.50
C ASN A 45 6.36 -8.15 9.39
N LYS A 46 6.00 -8.31 8.12
CA LYS A 46 6.79 -7.78 7.02
C LYS A 46 6.66 -6.24 6.98
N PRO A 47 7.77 -5.49 6.90
CA PRO A 47 7.70 -4.03 6.76
C PRO A 47 7.07 -3.64 5.42
N SER A 48 6.47 -2.45 5.38
CA SER A 48 5.93 -1.88 4.15
C SER A 48 7.07 -1.52 3.19
N ASN A 49 6.97 -1.99 1.94
CA ASN A 49 7.91 -1.62 0.89
C ASN A 49 7.29 -0.56 -0.01
N SER A 50 8.00 0.56 -0.21
CA SER A 50 7.63 1.56 -1.21
C SER A 50 8.12 1.18 -2.60
N CYS A 51 7.45 1.68 -3.64
CA CYS A 51 7.89 1.50 -5.02
C CYS A 51 9.22 2.24 -5.25
N LEU A 52 10.18 1.65 -5.97
CA LEU A 52 11.46 2.28 -6.30
C LEU A 52 11.28 3.64 -7.01
N ALA A 53 10.21 3.80 -7.77
CA ALA A 53 9.89 5.04 -8.47
C ALA A 53 9.68 6.23 -7.54
N THR A 54 9.32 6.02 -6.26
CA THR A 54 9.16 7.13 -5.30
C THR A 54 10.50 7.79 -4.93
N ARG A 55 11.62 7.20 -5.33
CA ARG A 55 12.97 7.75 -5.15
C ARG A 55 13.39 8.68 -6.30
N ILE A 56 12.62 8.73 -7.38
CA ILE A 56 12.89 9.55 -8.55
C ILE A 56 12.02 10.82 -8.47
N PRO A 57 12.57 12.03 -8.67
CA PRO A 57 11.77 13.26 -8.67
C PRO A 57 10.62 13.24 -9.67
N HIS A 58 9.52 13.93 -9.34
CA HIS A 58 8.42 14.08 -10.28
C HIS A 58 8.84 14.88 -11.53
N GLY A 59 8.37 14.44 -12.69
CA GLY A 59 8.74 15.01 -13.99
C GLY A 59 9.94 14.34 -14.65
N ASP A 60 10.74 13.59 -13.90
CA ASP A 60 11.85 12.83 -14.46
C ASP A 60 11.38 11.52 -15.09
N LYS A 61 11.93 11.20 -16.27
CA LYS A 61 11.73 9.90 -16.90
C LYS A 61 12.40 8.81 -16.07
N ILE A 62 11.64 7.75 -15.77
CA ILE A 62 12.15 6.54 -15.13
C ILE A 62 13.03 5.78 -16.12
N THR A 63 14.27 5.51 -15.72
CA THR A 63 15.25 4.69 -16.46
C THR A 63 15.81 3.61 -15.56
N LEU A 64 16.31 2.50 -16.13
CA LEU A 64 16.94 1.42 -15.37
C LEU A 64 18.11 1.91 -14.52
N GLU A 65 18.86 2.90 -14.99
CA GLU A 65 19.98 3.50 -14.27
C GLU A 65 19.54 4.25 -13.01
N LYS A 66 18.39 4.94 -13.07
CA LYS A 66 17.81 5.68 -11.93
C LYS A 66 17.07 4.78 -10.92
N LEU A 67 16.83 3.51 -11.27
CA LEU A 67 16.14 2.52 -10.43
C LEU A 67 17.10 1.62 -9.63
N LYS A 68 18.42 1.78 -9.81
CA LYS A 68 19.45 1.10 -9.02
C LYS A 68 19.65 1.80 -7.68
#